data_AF-A0A8S3H7N1-F1
#
_entry.id   AF-A0A8S3H7N1-F1
#
_cell.length_a   1.000
_cell.length_b   1.000
_cell.length_c   1.000
_cell.angle_alpha   90.00
_cell.angle_beta   90.00
_cell.angle_gamma   90.00
#
_symmetry.space_group_name_H-M   'P 1'
#
loop_
_entity.id
_entity.type
_entity.pdbx_description
1 polymer ?
#
loop_
_entity_poly.entity_id
_entity_poly.type
_entity_poly.pdbx_seq_one_letter_code
_entity_poly.pdbx_strand_id
1 'polypeptide(L)'
;RKMKARIDVCPQAGSDRIKNLMNDYIKYLSVVNEKFNSTKIPRIQINWNVIEGWEWRDEHCLDLLYEKFNNATDFDYAYRYVTNPCHQDSQHLNDLIELLCSVGRCPEVVFMDVDLTYITSYSLEVLHMNKQILKTLQIPFGISLVDQCAEIDNCIVEIVSSENPKVILNLDAKSKYPNLNRNQMQEFSLLNVLNFLINQSIVDDDTHIAITSWTTWPIEIGQDIVESKSGSMAHTANQIFEKILIPNSFAR
;
A
#
# COMPACT_ATOMS: atom_id res chain seq x y z
N ARG A 1 15.59 -24.55 8.29
CA ARG A 1 15.63 -23.15 8.80
C ARG A 1 14.53 -22.24 8.22
N LYS A 2 14.10 -22.36 6.96
CA LYS A 2 13.02 -21.51 6.37
C LYS A 2 11.57 -21.85 6.79
N MET A 3 11.28 -23.05 7.33
CA MET A 3 9.92 -23.42 7.77
C MET A 3 9.55 -22.93 9.19
N LYS A 4 10.53 -22.65 10.05
CA LYS A 4 10.28 -22.12 11.41
C LYS A 4 10.05 -20.60 11.44
N ALA A 5 10.22 -19.91 10.31
CA ALA A 5 9.89 -18.49 10.17
C ALA A 5 8.43 -18.25 9.75
N ARG A 6 7.64 -19.31 9.53
CA ARG A 6 6.23 -19.24 9.09
C ARG A 6 5.22 -19.61 10.18
N ILE A 7 5.70 -20.08 11.34
CA ILE A 7 4.86 -20.42 12.49
C ILE A 7 5.49 -19.66 13.65
N ASP A 8 5.09 -18.41 13.80
CA ASP A 8 5.41 -17.62 14.97
C ASP A 8 4.36 -17.97 16.03
N VAL A 9 4.81 -18.52 17.15
CA VAL A 9 3.95 -18.76 18.30
C VAL A 9 3.79 -17.41 18.99
N CYS A 10 2.54 -16.96 19.19
CA CYS A 10 2.22 -15.73 19.93
C CYS A 10 3.11 -15.60 21.17
N PRO A 11 3.92 -14.54 21.31
CA PRO A 11 4.53 -14.24 22.59
C PRO A 11 3.43 -13.77 23.51
N GLN A 12 3.16 -14.56 24.55
CA GLN A 12 2.42 -14.11 25.72
C GLN A 12 2.90 -12.70 26.12
N ALA A 13 2.01 -11.71 26.02
CA ALA A 13 2.10 -10.40 26.65
C ALA A 13 3.52 -9.94 27.02
N GLY A 14 4.28 -9.42 26.05
CA GLY A 14 5.66 -8.99 26.32
C GLY A 14 6.39 -8.36 25.14
N SER A 15 6.58 -7.04 25.24
CA SER A 15 7.35 -6.14 24.37
C SER A 15 6.87 -5.98 22.93
N ASP A 16 6.68 -4.72 22.53
CA ASP A 16 6.52 -4.31 21.14
C ASP A 16 7.64 -4.93 20.28
N ARG A 17 7.29 -5.95 19.49
CA ARG A 17 8.20 -6.69 18.62
C ARG A 17 8.66 -5.85 17.43
N ILE A 18 7.91 -4.81 17.06
CA ILE A 18 8.23 -3.95 15.92
C ILE A 18 9.53 -3.20 16.21
N LYS A 19 9.74 -2.74 17.44
CA LYS A 19 11.02 -2.15 17.87
C LYS A 19 12.22 -3.10 17.69
N ASN A 20 12.06 -4.38 17.98
CA ASN A 20 13.12 -5.37 17.77
C ASN A 20 13.37 -5.60 16.27
N LEU A 21 12.31 -5.67 15.46
CA LEU A 21 12.42 -5.78 14.00
C LEU A 21 13.11 -4.56 13.38
N MET A 22 12.81 -3.36 13.87
CA MET A 22 13.51 -2.12 13.48
C MET A 22 15.00 -2.21 13.77
N ASN A 23 15.39 -2.69 14.96
CA ASN A 23 16.80 -2.90 15.31
C ASN A 23 17.49 -3.96 14.43
N ASP A 24 16.79 -5.05 14.11
CA ASP A 24 17.30 -6.06 13.17
C ASP A 24 17.50 -5.48 11.76
N TYR A 25 16.62 -4.57 11.32
CA TYR A 25 16.76 -3.87 10.06
C TYR A 25 18.00 -2.96 10.06
N ILE A 26 18.24 -2.21 11.13
CA ILE A 26 19.47 -1.40 11.27
C ILE A 26 20.73 -2.26 11.25
N LYS A 27 20.70 -3.42 11.93
CA LYS A 27 21.81 -4.37 11.91
C LYS A 27 22.04 -4.93 10.51
N TYR A 28 20.99 -5.19 9.75
CA TYR A 28 21.12 -5.58 8.34
C TYR A 28 21.81 -4.47 7.53
N LEU A 29 21.41 -3.21 7.73
CA LEU A 29 22.03 -2.07 7.05
C LEU A 29 23.50 -1.88 7.42
N SER A 30 23.90 -2.14 8.67
CA SER A 30 25.31 -2.06 9.06
C SER A 30 26.15 -3.10 8.29
N VAL A 31 25.64 -4.32 8.14
CA VAL A 31 26.29 -5.38 7.36
C VAL A 31 26.36 -5.02 5.86
N VAL A 32 25.29 -4.42 5.31
CA VAL A 32 25.30 -3.91 3.93
C VAL A 32 26.38 -2.84 3.77
N ASN A 33 26.53 -1.91 4.71
CA ASN A 33 27.52 -0.85 4.65
C ASN A 33 28.96 -1.37 4.72
N GLU A 34 29.21 -2.42 5.50
CA GLU A 34 30.52 -3.07 5.54
C GLU A 34 30.85 -3.79 4.22
N LYS A 35 29.82 -4.34 3.55
CA LYS A 35 29.98 -5.14 2.34
C LYS A 35 30.09 -4.32 1.06
N PHE A 36 29.44 -3.16 1.02
CA PHE A 36 29.46 -2.25 -0.12
C PHE A 36 30.33 -1.04 0.18
N ASN A 37 31.34 -0.75 -0.66
CA ASN A 37 32.14 0.47 -0.54
C ASN A 37 31.23 1.70 -0.48
N SER A 38 31.62 2.73 0.28
CA SER A 38 30.79 3.93 0.58
C SER A 38 30.14 4.61 -0.63
N THR A 39 30.71 4.48 -1.83
CA THR A 39 30.19 5.03 -3.08
C THR A 39 29.19 4.13 -3.83
N LYS A 40 28.95 2.90 -3.36
CA LYS A 40 28.11 1.89 -4.02
C LYS A 40 27.01 1.32 -3.12
N ILE A 41 26.73 1.99 -2.01
CA ILE A 41 25.73 1.47 -1.07
C ILE A 41 24.33 1.68 -1.67
N PRO A 42 23.51 0.62 -1.80
CA PRO A 42 22.15 0.75 -2.34
C PRO A 42 21.33 1.75 -1.54
N ARG A 43 20.51 2.53 -2.25
CA ARG A 43 19.48 3.37 -1.64
C ARG A 43 18.36 2.48 -1.08
N ILE A 44 17.70 2.97 -0.04
CA ILE A 44 16.60 2.26 0.62
C ILE A 44 15.29 2.85 0.11
N GLN A 45 14.40 1.96 -0.30
CA GLN A 45 13.00 2.24 -0.55
C GLN A 45 12.18 1.35 0.38
N ILE A 46 11.12 1.89 0.95
CA ILE A 46 10.25 1.16 1.87
C ILE A 46 8.87 1.06 1.24
N ASN A 47 8.27 -0.13 1.29
CA ASN A 47 6.85 -0.32 1.02
C ASN A 47 6.15 -0.49 2.37
N TRP A 48 5.17 0.37 2.65
CA TRP A 48 4.43 0.39 3.89
C TRP A 48 2.97 0.05 3.62
N ASN A 49 2.44 -0.98 4.28
CA ASN A 49 1.08 -1.41 4.02
C ASN A 49 0.08 -0.40 4.58
N VAL A 50 -0.94 -0.10 3.80
CA VAL A 50 -2.15 0.60 4.25
C VAL A 50 -3.33 -0.29 3.89
N ILE A 51 -3.55 -1.28 4.76
CA ILE A 51 -4.56 -2.32 4.59
C ILE A 51 -5.26 -2.48 5.92
N GLU A 52 -6.58 -2.32 5.90
CA GLU A 52 -7.41 -2.55 7.07
C GLU A 52 -7.17 -3.95 7.65
N GLY A 53 -7.01 -4.04 8.96
CA GLY A 53 -6.77 -5.32 9.62
C GLY A 53 -5.29 -5.75 9.66
N TRP A 54 -4.41 -5.15 8.87
CA TRP A 54 -2.98 -5.53 8.86
C TRP A 54 -2.15 -4.80 9.93
N GLU A 55 -2.63 -3.66 10.43
CA GLU A 55 -2.03 -2.93 11.57
C GLU A 55 -2.20 -3.67 12.90
N TRP A 56 -3.07 -4.69 12.94
CA TRP A 56 -3.39 -5.44 14.15
C TRP A 56 -2.36 -6.55 14.39
N ARG A 57 -1.16 -6.14 14.77
CA ARG A 57 -0.20 -6.99 15.50
C ARG A 57 -0.01 -6.57 16.96
N ASP A 58 -0.79 -5.61 17.45
CA ASP A 58 -0.98 -5.42 18.89
C ASP A 58 -2.07 -6.38 19.38
N GLU A 59 -1.65 -7.61 19.73
CA GLU A 59 -2.51 -8.67 20.28
C GLU A 59 -3.39 -8.15 21.44
N HIS A 60 -2.93 -7.13 22.17
CA HIS A 60 -3.70 -6.54 23.27
C HIS A 60 -4.99 -5.85 22.80
N CYS A 61 -4.96 -5.14 21.68
CA CYS A 61 -6.17 -4.50 21.15
C CYS A 61 -7.16 -5.54 20.59
N LEU A 62 -6.66 -6.63 20.02
CA LEU A 62 -7.49 -7.75 19.58
C LEU A 62 -8.12 -8.49 20.77
N ASP A 63 -7.37 -8.69 21.86
CA ASP A 63 -7.86 -9.29 23.09
C ASP A 63 -8.96 -8.43 23.73
N LEU A 64 -8.73 -7.11 23.89
CA LEU A 64 -9.74 -6.18 24.42
C LEU A 64 -11.00 -6.12 23.55
N LEU A 65 -10.84 -6.23 22.24
CA LEU A 65 -11.95 -6.29 21.30
C LEU A 65 -12.73 -7.60 21.43
N TYR A 66 -12.03 -8.73 21.59
CA TYR A 66 -12.63 -10.05 21.76
C TYR A 66 -13.38 -10.17 23.10
N GLU A 67 -12.84 -9.57 24.16
CA GLU A 67 -13.49 -9.45 25.48
C GLU A 67 -14.77 -8.61 25.45
N LYS A 68 -14.88 -7.68 24.49
CA LYS A 68 -16.05 -6.83 24.29
C LYS A 68 -17.07 -7.45 23.34
N PHE A 69 -16.63 -8.25 22.37
CA PHE A 69 -17.44 -8.88 21.34
C PHE A 69 -17.15 -10.38 21.27
N ASN A 70 -17.69 -11.14 22.22
CA ASN A 70 -17.34 -12.55 22.44
C ASN A 70 -17.90 -13.52 21.37
N ASN A 71 -18.67 -13.01 20.41
CA ASN A 71 -19.21 -13.74 19.27
C ASN A 71 -18.30 -13.48 18.06
N ALA A 72 -17.89 -14.53 17.34
CA ALA A 72 -17.06 -14.41 16.14
C ALA A 72 -17.61 -13.43 15.09
N THR A 73 -18.92 -13.36 14.88
CA THR A 73 -19.55 -12.44 13.92
C THR A 73 -19.52 -11.00 14.42
N ASP A 74 -19.80 -10.78 15.70
CA ASP A 74 -19.79 -9.44 16.29
C ASP A 74 -18.36 -8.94 16.49
N PHE A 75 -17.41 -9.84 16.76
CA PHE A 75 -15.98 -9.59 16.78
C PHE A 75 -15.49 -9.18 15.41
N ASP A 76 -15.75 -9.97 14.37
CA ASP A 76 -15.35 -9.65 12.99
C ASP A 76 -15.99 -8.34 12.52
N TYR A 77 -17.27 -8.11 12.84
CA TYR A 77 -17.93 -6.84 12.57
C TYR A 77 -17.31 -5.68 13.36
N ALA A 78 -16.99 -5.87 14.64
CA ALA A 78 -16.44 -4.80 15.45
C ALA A 78 -14.99 -4.47 15.10
N TYR A 79 -14.20 -5.51 14.86
CA TYR A 79 -12.83 -5.51 14.36
C TYR A 79 -12.72 -4.68 13.09
N ARG A 80 -13.63 -4.93 12.16
CA ARG A 80 -13.67 -4.20 10.90
C ARG A 80 -14.25 -2.81 11.08
N TYR A 81 -15.48 -2.70 11.57
CA TYR A 81 -16.30 -1.51 11.34
C TYR A 81 -16.51 -0.60 12.56
N VAL A 82 -16.21 -1.07 13.79
CA VAL A 82 -16.60 -0.36 15.02
C VAL A 82 -15.42 0.27 15.72
N THR A 83 -14.25 -0.37 15.72
CA THR A 83 -13.17 0.01 16.64
C THR A 83 -12.10 0.94 16.12
N ASN A 84 -12.25 1.47 14.89
CA ASN A 84 -11.43 2.57 14.34
C ASN A 84 -9.94 2.35 14.66
N PRO A 85 -9.22 1.53 13.87
CA PRO A 85 -7.94 0.95 14.29
C PRO A 85 -7.04 2.00 14.91
N CYS A 86 -6.58 1.76 16.14
CA CYS A 86 -5.58 2.61 16.75
C CYS A 86 -4.40 2.65 15.78
N HIS A 87 -4.22 3.76 15.05
CA HIS A 87 -3.27 3.96 13.95
C HIS A 87 -1.78 3.86 14.37
N GLN A 88 -1.44 2.84 15.15
CA GLN A 88 -0.11 2.59 15.71
C GLN A 88 0.91 2.32 14.60
N ASP A 89 0.47 1.75 13.47
CA ASP A 89 1.35 1.56 12.31
C ASP A 89 1.88 2.89 11.75
N SER A 90 1.07 3.97 11.77
CA SER A 90 1.58 5.30 11.41
C SER A 90 2.68 5.75 12.37
N GLN A 91 2.54 5.48 13.67
CA GLN A 91 3.59 5.78 14.66
C GLN A 91 4.83 4.90 14.45
N HIS A 92 4.66 3.61 14.16
CA HIS A 92 5.76 2.72 13.85
C HIS A 92 6.48 3.13 12.55
N LEU A 93 5.76 3.65 11.57
CA LEU A 93 6.38 4.26 10.40
C LEU A 93 7.26 5.44 10.85
N ASN A 94 6.74 6.37 11.65
CA ASN A 94 7.53 7.48 12.18
C ASN A 94 8.83 7.01 12.85
N ASP A 95 8.70 6.07 13.81
CA ASP A 95 9.81 5.56 14.60
C ASP A 95 10.87 4.86 13.71
N LEU A 96 10.43 4.08 12.71
CA LEU A 96 11.33 3.42 11.77
C LEU A 96 12.10 4.43 10.94
N ILE A 97 11.43 5.45 10.42
CA ILE A 97 12.05 6.48 9.57
C ILE A 97 13.06 7.30 10.36
N GLU A 98 12.71 7.74 11.58
CA GLU A 98 13.63 8.43 12.47
C GLU A 98 14.87 7.59 12.76
N LEU A 99 14.68 6.30 13.06
CA LEU A 99 15.77 5.38 13.34
C LEU A 99 16.70 5.20 12.12
N LEU A 100 16.13 4.98 10.93
CA LEU A 100 16.89 4.87 9.69
C LEU A 100 17.66 6.14 9.38
N CYS A 101 17.04 7.29 9.54
CA CYS A 101 17.68 8.59 9.34
C CYS A 101 18.81 8.85 10.33
N SER A 102 18.65 8.44 11.61
CA SER A 102 19.67 8.62 12.64
C SER A 102 21.00 7.91 12.33
N VAL A 103 20.96 6.84 11.52
CA VAL A 103 22.15 6.11 11.05
C VAL A 103 22.61 6.51 9.65
N GLY A 104 22.14 7.65 9.13
CA GLY A 104 22.48 8.16 7.81
C GLY A 104 21.88 7.36 6.66
N ARG A 105 20.74 6.70 6.90
CA ARG A 105 20.06 5.80 5.96
C ARG A 105 18.59 6.17 5.75
N CYS A 106 18.29 7.46 5.71
CA CYS A 106 16.96 7.93 5.31
C CYS A 106 16.53 7.27 3.98
N PRO A 107 15.29 6.76 3.88
CA PRO A 107 14.80 6.24 2.63
C PRO A 107 14.66 7.36 1.60
N GLU A 108 14.84 7.01 0.33
CA GLU A 108 14.62 7.96 -0.79
C GLU A 108 13.14 8.26 -0.99
N VAL A 109 12.29 7.29 -0.70
CA VAL A 109 10.83 7.38 -0.78
C VAL A 109 10.23 6.24 0.03
N VAL A 110 9.08 6.48 0.63
CA VAL A 110 8.24 5.44 1.22
C VAL A 110 6.97 5.31 0.39
N PHE A 111 6.80 4.17 -0.25
CA PHE A 111 5.61 3.85 -1.03
C PHE A 111 4.55 3.20 -0.14
N MET A 112 3.35 3.77 -0.13
CA MET A 112 2.19 3.15 0.52
C MET A 112 1.64 2.06 -0.39
N ASP A 113 1.55 0.85 0.12
CA ASP A 113 0.95 -0.31 -0.55
C ASP A 113 -0.51 -0.44 -0.08
N VAL A 114 -1.44 0.02 -0.91
CA VAL A 114 -2.80 0.39 -0.46
C VAL A 114 -3.86 -0.60 -0.93
N ASP A 115 -4.74 -1.01 -0.01
CA ASP A 115 -6.02 -1.66 -0.33
C ASP A 115 -7.20 -0.78 0.12
N LEU A 116 -8.00 -0.30 -0.83
CA LEU A 116 -9.11 0.63 -0.59
C LEU A 116 -10.47 -0.06 -0.46
N THR A 117 -10.53 -1.38 -0.72
CA THR A 117 -11.80 -2.05 -1.03
C THR A 117 -12.60 -2.55 0.16
N TYR A 118 -11.98 -2.63 1.34
CA TYR A 118 -12.63 -3.07 2.57
C TYR A 118 -13.20 -1.87 3.35
N ILE A 119 -12.34 -1.01 3.89
CA ILE A 119 -12.74 0.23 4.57
C ILE A 119 -11.97 1.40 3.97
N THR A 120 -12.59 2.01 2.95
CA THR A 120 -12.02 3.14 2.20
C THR A 120 -11.69 4.32 3.12
N SER A 121 -12.58 4.67 4.06
CA SER A 121 -12.39 5.82 4.96
C SER A 121 -11.16 5.68 5.85
N TYR A 122 -10.94 4.48 6.39
CA TYR A 122 -9.77 4.16 7.20
C TYR A 122 -8.48 4.30 6.39
N SER A 123 -8.46 3.73 5.19
CA SER A 123 -7.27 3.79 4.33
C SER A 123 -6.92 5.24 3.98
N LEU A 124 -7.92 6.09 3.72
CA LEU A 124 -7.71 7.52 3.51
C LEU A 124 -7.14 8.23 4.74
N GLU A 125 -7.66 7.94 5.94
CA GLU A 125 -7.16 8.51 7.19
C GLU A 125 -5.69 8.15 7.43
N VAL A 126 -5.32 6.86 7.30
CA VAL A 126 -3.94 6.40 7.44
C VAL A 126 -3.02 7.01 6.39
N LEU A 127 -3.47 7.12 5.13
CA LEU A 127 -2.69 7.77 4.08
C LEU A 127 -2.41 9.24 4.39
N HIS A 128 -3.41 9.98 4.89
CA HIS A 128 -3.22 11.36 5.32
C HIS A 128 -2.22 11.46 6.48
N MET A 129 -2.34 10.59 7.49
CA MET A 129 -1.42 10.55 8.62
C MET A 129 0.02 10.27 8.18
N ASN A 130 0.23 9.21 7.40
CA ASN A 130 1.55 8.82 6.88
C ASN A 130 2.15 9.93 6.01
N LYS A 131 1.35 10.56 5.15
CA LYS A 131 1.82 11.69 4.34
C LYS A 131 2.30 12.87 5.21
N GLN A 132 1.59 13.21 6.28
CA GLN A 132 2.03 14.27 7.19
C GLN A 132 3.30 13.90 7.99
N ILE A 133 3.41 12.65 8.44
CA ILE A 133 4.60 12.14 9.13
C ILE A 133 5.82 12.27 8.21
N LEU A 134 5.75 11.74 6.99
CA LEU A 134 6.87 11.77 6.06
C LEU A 134 7.23 13.21 5.64
N LYS A 135 6.22 14.06 5.42
CA LYS A 135 6.45 15.49 5.16
C LYS A 135 7.21 16.18 6.29
N THR A 136 6.86 15.89 7.55
CA THR A 136 7.54 16.44 8.73
C THR A 136 9.00 15.98 8.80
N LEU A 137 9.26 14.72 8.45
CA LEU A 137 10.59 14.13 8.41
C LEU A 137 11.38 14.44 7.12
N GLN A 138 10.80 15.23 6.20
CA GLN A 138 11.37 15.57 4.89
C GLN A 138 11.70 14.33 4.03
N ILE A 139 10.88 13.28 4.18
CA ILE A 139 10.97 12.06 3.39
C ILE A 139 9.89 12.08 2.30
N PRO A 140 10.23 11.78 1.03
CA PRO A 140 9.25 11.71 -0.03
C PRO A 140 8.19 10.63 0.21
N PHE A 141 6.92 11.02 0.05
CA PHE A 141 5.76 10.14 0.10
C PHE A 141 5.47 9.57 -1.28
N GLY A 142 5.12 8.29 -1.35
CA GLY A 142 4.71 7.66 -2.60
C GLY A 142 3.53 6.71 -2.44
N ILE A 143 2.90 6.38 -3.57
CA ILE A 143 1.83 5.39 -3.69
C ILE A 143 2.27 4.28 -4.64
N SER A 144 2.14 3.04 -4.20
CA SER A 144 2.15 1.87 -5.06
C SER A 144 0.73 1.65 -5.59
N LEU A 145 0.51 1.96 -6.87
CA LEU A 145 -0.75 1.69 -7.56
C LEU A 145 -0.80 0.22 -7.94
N VAL A 146 -1.73 -0.50 -7.32
CA VAL A 146 -1.94 -1.95 -7.45
C VAL A 146 -3.38 -2.26 -7.82
N ASP A 147 -3.58 -3.33 -8.58
CA ASP A 147 -4.93 -3.83 -8.86
C ASP A 147 -5.43 -4.71 -7.72
N GLN A 148 -6.42 -4.19 -7.00
CA GLN A 148 -7.01 -4.84 -5.83
C GLN A 148 -7.97 -5.98 -6.23
N CYS A 149 -8.25 -6.16 -7.52
CA CYS A 149 -8.98 -7.31 -8.04
C CYS A 149 -8.19 -8.63 -8.03
N ALA A 150 -6.90 -8.58 -7.70
CA ALA A 150 -6.02 -9.73 -7.62
C ALA A 150 -6.09 -10.65 -8.86
N GLU A 151 -6.41 -11.94 -8.67
CA GLU A 151 -6.48 -12.96 -9.72
C GLU A 151 -7.90 -13.15 -10.28
N ILE A 152 -8.84 -12.22 -10.00
CA ILE A 152 -10.25 -12.34 -10.42
C ILE A 152 -10.43 -11.78 -11.83
N ASP A 153 -10.68 -12.66 -12.81
CA ASP A 153 -10.76 -12.31 -14.24
C ASP A 153 -11.86 -11.28 -14.60
N ASN A 154 -12.97 -11.27 -13.86
CA ASN A 154 -14.14 -10.42 -14.13
C ASN A 154 -14.31 -9.31 -13.09
N CYS A 155 -13.21 -8.65 -12.73
CA CYS A 155 -13.20 -7.66 -11.66
C CYS A 155 -12.62 -6.32 -12.11
N ILE A 156 -13.26 -5.24 -11.67
CA ILE A 156 -12.76 -3.86 -11.72
C ILE A 156 -12.94 -3.21 -10.34
N VAL A 157 -11.97 -2.39 -9.94
CA VAL A 157 -12.10 -1.48 -8.81
C VAL A 157 -12.96 -0.28 -9.23
N GLU A 158 -14.12 -0.10 -8.62
CA GLU A 158 -15.08 0.98 -8.95
C GLU A 158 -15.21 2.00 -7.81
N ILE A 159 -15.30 3.28 -8.20
CA ILE A 159 -15.64 4.38 -7.29
C ILE A 159 -17.16 4.45 -7.18
N VAL A 160 -17.70 4.20 -6.00
CA VAL A 160 -19.15 4.24 -5.72
C VAL A 160 -19.60 5.65 -5.35
N SER A 161 -18.78 6.38 -4.62
CA SER A 161 -19.07 7.75 -4.20
C SER A 161 -17.78 8.53 -3.97
N SER A 162 -17.80 9.81 -4.36
CA SER A 162 -16.72 10.77 -4.08
C SER A 162 -17.04 11.70 -2.91
N GLU A 163 -18.32 11.95 -2.61
CA GLU A 163 -18.76 12.78 -1.48
C GLU A 163 -18.65 12.03 -0.14
N ASN A 164 -18.96 10.74 -0.15
CA ASN A 164 -18.68 9.79 0.92
C ASN A 164 -17.71 8.76 0.33
N PRO A 165 -16.40 9.07 0.33
CA PRO A 165 -15.42 8.35 -0.47
C PRO A 165 -15.51 6.84 -0.26
N LYS A 166 -15.88 6.12 -1.33
CA LYS A 166 -16.09 4.69 -1.28
C LYS A 166 -15.66 4.02 -2.57
N VAL A 167 -14.83 3.00 -2.43
CA VAL A 167 -14.36 2.13 -3.50
C VAL A 167 -14.85 0.70 -3.23
N ILE A 168 -15.21 -0.04 -4.27
CA ILE A 168 -15.60 -1.45 -4.17
C ILE A 168 -14.95 -2.28 -5.28
N LEU A 169 -14.90 -3.58 -5.08
CA LEU A 169 -14.66 -4.55 -6.14
C LEU A 169 -15.98 -4.88 -6.85
N ASN A 170 -16.09 -4.53 -8.13
CA ASN A 170 -17.16 -5.03 -8.98
C ASN A 170 -16.75 -6.38 -9.57
N LEU A 171 -17.21 -7.47 -8.95
CA LEU A 171 -16.90 -8.85 -9.35
C LEU A 171 -17.68 -9.36 -10.58
N ASP A 172 -18.52 -8.50 -11.18
CA ASP A 172 -19.22 -8.77 -12.43
C ASP A 172 -19.01 -7.65 -13.45
N ALA A 173 -17.74 -7.26 -13.63
CA ALA A 173 -17.37 -6.13 -14.47
C ALA A 173 -17.87 -6.25 -15.92
N LYS A 174 -17.93 -7.46 -16.49
CA LYS A 174 -18.40 -7.72 -17.87
C LYS A 174 -19.87 -7.40 -18.10
N SER A 175 -20.71 -7.37 -17.06
CA SER A 175 -22.09 -6.90 -17.20
C SER A 175 -22.16 -5.44 -17.65
N LYS A 176 -21.20 -4.62 -17.21
CA LYS A 176 -21.12 -3.18 -17.47
C LYS A 176 -20.10 -2.83 -18.55
N TYR A 177 -19.00 -3.58 -18.63
CA TYR A 177 -17.89 -3.39 -19.57
C TYR A 177 -17.62 -4.66 -20.37
N PRO A 178 -18.54 -5.09 -21.25
CA PRO A 178 -18.49 -6.41 -21.90
C PRO A 178 -17.30 -6.60 -22.85
N ASN A 179 -16.70 -5.50 -23.32
CA ASN A 179 -15.63 -5.53 -24.32
C ASN A 179 -14.21 -5.46 -23.73
N LEU A 180 -14.07 -5.25 -22.41
CA LEU A 180 -12.74 -5.19 -21.79
C LEU A 180 -12.20 -6.61 -21.56
N ASN A 181 -10.95 -6.84 -21.96
CA ASN A 181 -10.22 -8.03 -21.53
C ASN A 181 -9.59 -7.82 -20.13
N ARG A 182 -9.03 -8.86 -19.52
CA ARG A 182 -8.49 -8.81 -18.15
C ARG A 182 -7.40 -7.73 -17.97
N ASN A 183 -6.44 -7.64 -18.88
CA ASN A 183 -5.39 -6.61 -18.86
C ASN A 183 -5.99 -5.20 -18.91
N GLN A 184 -7.01 -4.98 -19.76
CA GLN A 184 -7.68 -3.69 -19.86
C GLN A 184 -8.54 -3.37 -18.63
N MET A 185 -9.14 -4.38 -18.00
CA MET A 185 -9.84 -4.20 -16.73
C MET A 185 -8.87 -3.79 -15.61
N GLN A 186 -7.68 -4.36 -15.58
CA GLN A 186 -6.63 -3.99 -14.63
C GLN A 186 -6.15 -2.55 -14.84
N GLU A 187 -5.84 -2.15 -16.07
CA GLU A 187 -5.52 -0.75 -16.41
C GLU A 187 -6.65 0.18 -15.93
N PHE A 188 -7.90 -0.18 -16.19
CA PHE A 188 -9.05 0.60 -15.78
C PHE A 188 -9.18 0.72 -14.25
N SER A 189 -8.94 -0.38 -13.50
CA SER A 189 -8.87 -0.34 -12.03
C SER A 189 -7.80 0.64 -11.53
N LEU A 190 -6.59 0.58 -12.09
CA LEU A 190 -5.48 1.44 -11.68
C LEU A 190 -5.77 2.92 -11.96
N LEU A 191 -6.38 3.23 -13.12
CA LEU A 191 -6.80 4.58 -13.45
C LEU A 191 -7.92 5.08 -12.53
N ASN A 192 -8.87 4.22 -12.16
CA ASN A 192 -9.91 4.57 -11.19
C ASN A 192 -9.32 4.88 -9.81
N VAL A 193 -8.42 4.01 -9.31
CA VAL A 193 -7.75 4.22 -8.01
C VAL A 193 -6.95 5.51 -8.02
N LEU A 194 -6.17 5.79 -9.08
CA LEU A 194 -5.40 7.02 -9.17
C LEU A 194 -6.30 8.26 -9.13
N ASN A 195 -7.34 8.30 -9.98
CA ASN A 195 -8.27 9.43 -10.01
C ASN A 195 -8.98 9.63 -8.67
N PHE A 196 -9.33 8.53 -8.00
CA PHE A 196 -9.88 8.58 -6.65
C PHE A 196 -8.90 9.24 -5.67
N LEU A 197 -7.63 8.80 -5.63
CA LEU A 197 -6.62 9.34 -4.73
C LEU A 197 -6.26 10.81 -5.02
N ILE A 198 -6.27 11.23 -6.29
CA ILE A 198 -6.15 12.64 -6.68
C ILE A 198 -7.33 13.46 -6.11
N ASN A 199 -8.55 12.98 -6.32
CA ASN A 199 -9.76 13.67 -5.84
C ASN A 199 -9.81 13.77 -4.30
N GLN A 200 -9.19 12.82 -3.60
CA GLN A 200 -9.06 12.84 -2.14
C GLN A 200 -7.82 13.60 -1.64
N SER A 201 -7.09 14.30 -2.52
CA SER A 201 -5.87 15.05 -2.17
C SER A 201 -4.76 14.20 -1.53
N ILE A 202 -4.75 12.90 -1.81
CA ILE A 202 -3.67 11.99 -1.42
C ILE A 202 -2.52 12.08 -2.43
N VAL A 203 -2.84 12.12 -3.71
CA VAL A 203 -1.87 12.32 -4.80
C VAL A 203 -1.86 13.79 -5.20
N ASP A 204 -0.68 14.40 -5.15
CA ASP A 204 -0.38 15.78 -5.56
C ASP A 204 1.00 15.85 -6.26
N ASP A 205 1.52 17.06 -6.47
CA ASP A 205 2.76 17.35 -7.20
C ASP A 205 4.05 16.86 -6.53
N ASP A 206 3.97 16.55 -5.24
CA ASP A 206 5.09 16.01 -4.46
C ASP A 206 4.95 14.49 -4.23
N THR A 207 3.95 13.83 -4.81
CA THR A 207 3.69 12.40 -4.61
C THR A 207 4.39 11.53 -5.65
N HIS A 208 5.23 10.59 -5.19
CA HIS A 208 5.85 9.60 -6.07
C HIS A 208 4.87 8.47 -6.41
N ILE A 209 4.80 8.08 -7.69
CA ILE A 209 3.92 7.00 -8.14
C ILE A 209 4.75 5.82 -8.64
N ALA A 210 4.48 4.63 -8.11
CA ALA A 210 4.95 3.37 -8.64
C ALA A 210 3.75 2.56 -9.13
N ILE A 211 3.89 1.89 -10.28
CA ILE A 211 2.86 0.98 -10.79
C ILE A 211 3.37 -0.43 -10.55
N THR A 212 2.66 -1.18 -9.72
CA THR A 212 3.07 -2.50 -9.26
C THR A 212 1.94 -3.49 -9.50
N SER A 213 2.30 -4.77 -9.55
CA SER A 213 1.33 -5.85 -9.56
C SER A 213 1.65 -6.82 -8.43
N TRP A 214 0.63 -7.13 -7.64
CA TRP A 214 0.68 -8.20 -6.65
C TRP A 214 0.39 -9.57 -7.26
N THR A 215 0.05 -9.63 -8.55
CA THR A 215 -0.46 -10.82 -9.23
C THR A 215 0.33 -11.17 -10.46
N THR A 216 -0.11 -12.24 -11.13
CA THR A 216 0.45 -12.63 -12.43
C THR A 216 -0.01 -11.73 -13.59
N TRP A 217 -0.88 -10.74 -13.32
CA TRP A 217 -1.47 -9.85 -14.32
C TRP A 217 -0.86 -8.43 -14.28
N PRO A 218 -0.72 -7.73 -15.41
CA PRO A 218 -1.15 -8.17 -16.73
C PRO A 218 -0.19 -9.23 -17.27
N ILE A 219 -0.71 -10.18 -18.04
CA ILE A 219 0.14 -11.15 -18.72
C ILE A 219 0.65 -10.49 -19.99
N GLU A 220 1.97 -10.36 -20.08
CA GLU A 220 2.67 -9.72 -21.20
C GLU A 220 3.90 -10.53 -21.56
N ILE A 221 4.07 -10.84 -22.85
CA ILE A 221 5.25 -11.55 -23.36
C ILE A 221 5.81 -10.83 -24.59
N GLY A 222 7.13 -10.65 -24.62
CA GLY A 222 7.86 -10.12 -25.78
C GLY A 222 7.30 -8.78 -26.27
N GLN A 223 6.73 -8.78 -27.48
CA GLN A 223 6.22 -7.57 -28.15
C GLN A 223 4.94 -7.01 -27.52
N ASP A 224 4.33 -7.72 -26.58
CA ASP A 224 3.15 -7.24 -25.86
C ASP A 224 3.47 -6.12 -24.85
N ILE A 225 4.74 -5.99 -24.45
CA ILE A 225 5.22 -4.95 -23.52
C ILE A 225 5.48 -3.67 -24.32
N VAL A 226 4.42 -2.93 -24.64
CA VAL A 226 4.52 -1.70 -25.46
C VAL A 226 3.43 -0.69 -25.10
N GLU A 227 3.80 0.59 -25.12
CA GLU A 227 2.92 1.72 -24.77
C GLU A 227 1.70 1.89 -25.67
N SER A 228 1.66 1.24 -26.84
CA SER A 228 0.55 1.30 -27.79
C SER A 228 -0.51 0.21 -27.57
N LYS A 229 -0.24 -0.79 -26.72
CA LYS A 229 -1.15 -1.92 -26.48
C LYS A 229 -1.96 -1.68 -25.21
N SER A 230 -3.24 -1.36 -25.36
CA SER A 230 -4.14 -1.14 -24.21
C SER A 230 -4.16 -2.35 -23.25
N GLY A 231 -4.09 -2.07 -21.95
CA GLY A 231 -3.98 -3.06 -20.88
C GLY A 231 -2.54 -3.50 -20.58
N SER A 232 -1.56 -3.12 -21.40
CA SER A 232 -0.15 -3.41 -21.11
C SER A 232 0.33 -2.55 -19.93
N MET A 233 1.29 -2.99 -19.11
CA MET A 233 1.88 -2.17 -18.03
C MET A 233 2.50 -0.89 -18.61
N ALA A 234 3.16 -1.00 -19.76
CA ALA A 234 3.76 0.15 -20.44
C ALA A 234 2.71 1.16 -20.90
N HIS A 235 1.59 0.68 -21.49
CA HIS A 235 0.48 1.54 -21.87
C HIS A 235 -0.19 2.14 -20.64
N THR A 236 -0.43 1.36 -19.59
CA THR A 236 -0.99 1.83 -18.33
C THR A 236 -0.12 2.94 -17.72
N ALA A 237 1.19 2.75 -17.70
CA ALA A 237 2.15 3.76 -17.26
C ALA A 237 2.06 5.03 -18.09
N ASN A 238 2.03 4.90 -19.42
CA ASN A 238 1.86 6.04 -20.31
C ASN A 238 0.52 6.78 -20.07
N GLN A 239 -0.59 6.06 -19.85
CA GLN A 239 -1.87 6.69 -19.50
C GLN A 239 -1.78 7.44 -18.16
N ILE A 240 -1.16 6.84 -17.15
CA ILE A 240 -1.01 7.47 -15.83
C ILE A 240 -0.12 8.71 -15.92
N PHE A 241 1.11 8.59 -16.41
CA PHE A 241 2.09 9.68 -16.37
C PHE A 241 1.79 10.75 -17.42
N GLU A 242 1.65 10.38 -18.69
CA GLU A 242 1.54 11.35 -19.79
C GLU A 242 0.13 11.93 -19.96
N LYS A 243 -0.92 11.22 -19.50
CA LYS A 243 -2.31 11.69 -19.67
C LYS A 243 -2.93 12.25 -18.40
N ILE A 244 -2.50 11.79 -17.22
CA ILE A 244 -3.09 12.21 -15.95
C ILE A 244 -2.10 13.06 -15.16
N LEU A 245 -0.92 12.54 -14.81
CA LEU A 245 -0.05 13.21 -13.84
C LEU A 245 0.64 14.46 -14.40
N ILE A 246 1.41 14.33 -15.48
CA ILE A 246 2.20 15.44 -16.05
C ILE A 246 1.30 16.61 -16.47
N PRO A 247 0.19 16.40 -17.22
CA PRO A 247 -0.68 17.52 -17.63
C PRO A 247 -1.32 18.28 -16.48
N ASN A 248 -1.55 17.61 -15.34
CA ASN A 248 -2.12 18.21 -14.14
C ASN A 248 -1.03 18.64 -13.12
N SER A 249 0.24 18.65 -13.54
CA SER A 249 1.39 19.03 -12.72
C SER A 249 1.63 18.14 -11.49
N PHE A 250 1.11 16.91 -11.48
CA PHE A 250 1.32 15.92 -10.42
C PHE A 250 2.60 15.09 -10.58
N ALA A 251 3.29 15.21 -11.71
CA ALA A 251 4.61 14.63 -11.94
C ALA A 251 5.43 15.59 -12.83
N ARG A 252 6.74 15.66 -12.61
CA ARG A 252 7.69 16.50 -13.36
C ARG A 252 8.79 15.67 -14.02
#